data_AF-A0A941CNX1-F1
#
_entry.id   AF-A0A941CNX1-F1
#
_cell.length_a   1.000
_cell.length_b   1.000
_cell.length_c   1.000
_cell.angle_alpha   90.00
_cell.angle_beta   90.00
_cell.angle_gamma   90.00
#
_symmetry.space_group_name_H-M   'P 1'
#
loop_
_entity.id
_entity.type
_entity.pdbx_description
1 polymer ?
#
loop_
_entity_poly.entity_id
_entity_poly.type
_entity_poly.pdbx_seq_one_letter_code
_entity_poly.pdbx_strand_id
1 'polypeptide(L)' 'MNAYEATKRIYNISEELAILSKELGATVKESHRNLIEQKINILENEFFMIKHRLEKINLPAGNY' A
#
# COMPACT_ATOMS: atom_id res chain seq x y z
N MET A 1 -6.03 5.30 -13.22
CA MET A 1 -6.18 5.63 -11.79
C MET A 1 -6.10 7.13 -11.63
N ASN A 2 -7.19 7.79 -11.26
CA ASN A 2 -7.21 9.21 -10.92
C ASN A 2 -6.77 9.44 -9.46
N ALA A 3 -6.62 10.71 -9.04
CA ALA A 3 -6.13 11.04 -7.69
C ALA A 3 -7.04 10.48 -6.58
N TYR A 4 -8.36 10.47 -6.78
CA TYR A 4 -9.31 9.92 -5.82
C TYR A 4 -9.16 8.39 -5.69
N GLU A 5 -9.08 7.67 -6.80
CA GLU A 5 -8.86 6.23 -6.84
C GLU A 5 -7.52 5.84 -6.21
N ALA A 6 -6.48 6.64 -6.45
CA ALA A 6 -5.15 6.44 -5.86
C ALA A 6 -5.17 6.57 -4.34
N THR A 7 -5.80 7.62 -3.82
CA THR A 7 -5.97 7.83 -2.37
C THR A 7 -6.81 6.73 -1.74
N LYS A 8 -7.91 6.32 -2.39
CA LYS A 8 -8.73 5.19 -1.93
C LYS A 8 -7.93 3.89 -1.88
N ARG A 9 -7.09 3.63 -2.90
CA ARG A 9 -6.25 2.43 -2.91
C ARG A 9 -5.19 2.47 -1.80
N ILE A 10 -4.55 3.62 -1.56
CA ILE A 10 -3.60 3.80 -0.44
C ILE A 10 -4.27 3.48 0.91
N TYR A 11 -5.49 3.97 1.13
CA TYR A 11 -6.24 3.70 2.35
C TYR A 11 -6.51 2.19 2.50
N ASN A 12 -6.99 1.53 1.45
CA ASN A 12 -7.23 0.08 1.47
C ASN A 12 -5.94 -0.72 1.71
N ILE A 13 -4.83 -0.35 1.09
CA ILE A 13 -3.52 -0.99 1.33
C ILE A 13 -3.15 -0.89 2.81
N SER A 14 -3.43 0.25 3.44
CA SER A 14 -3.14 0.45 4.87
C SER A 14 -3.97 -0.47 5.77
N GLU A 15 -5.24 -0.69 5.43
CA GLU A 15 -6.10 -1.66 6.13
C GLU A 15 -5.62 -3.11 5.91
N GLU A 16 -5.27 -3.48 4.67
CA GLU A 16 -4.74 -4.80 4.33
C GLU A 16 -3.42 -5.10 5.08
N LEU A 17 -2.51 -4.12 5.15
CA LEU A 17 -1.26 -4.24 5.91
C LEU A 17 -1.51 -4.42 7.41
N ALA A 18 -2.51 -3.72 7.97
CA ALA A 18 -2.86 -3.88 9.38
C ALA A 18 -3.40 -5.29 9.69
N ILE A 19 -4.18 -5.88 8.77
CA ILE A 19 -4.67 -7.25 8.88
C ILE A 19 -3.50 -8.23 8.79
N LEU A 20 -2.66 -8.12 7.76
CA LEU A 20 -1.52 -9.01 7.54
C LEU A 20 -0.49 -8.93 8.67
N SER A 21 -0.29 -7.75 9.26
CA SER A 21 0.59 -7.58 10.42
C SER A 21 0.06 -8.35 11.65
N LYS A 22 -1.25 -8.33 11.89
CA LYS A 22 -1.89 -9.14 12.94
C LYS A 22 -1.77 -10.63 12.64
N GLU A 23 -2.01 -11.04 11.40
CA GLU A 23 -1.86 -12.44 10.97
C GLU A 23 -0.42 -12.94 11.14
N LEU A 24 0.56 -12.11 10.79
CA LEU A 24 1.99 -12.41 10.94
C LEU A 24 2.34 -12.65 12.42
N GLY A 25 1.87 -11.77 13.32
CA GLY A 25 2.09 -11.91 14.76
C GLY A 25 1.42 -13.15 15.37
N ALA A 26 0.32 -13.62 14.78
CA ALA A 26 -0.39 -14.83 15.22
C ALA A 26 0.16 -16.12 14.60
N THR A 27 1.01 -16.02 13.58
CA THR A 27 1.46 -17.18 12.80
C THR A 27 2.68 -17.86 13.41
N VAL A 28 2.54 -19.15 13.73
CA VAL A 28 3.61 -19.98 14.32
C VAL A 28 4.40 -20.77 13.26
N LYS A 29 3.78 -21.06 12.10
CA LYS A 29 4.43 -21.83 11.03
C LYS A 29 5.26 -20.92 10.13
N GLU A 30 6.54 -21.24 9.99
CA GLU A 30 7.49 -20.49 9.15
C GLU A 30 7.02 -20.35 7.69
N SER A 31 6.48 -21.41 7.09
CA SER A 31 5.98 -21.37 5.71
C SER A 31 4.84 -20.37 5.53
N HIS A 32 3.91 -20.28 6.49
CA HIS A 32 2.84 -19.30 6.46
C HIS A 32 3.36 -17.90 6.74
N ARG A 33 4.34 -17.76 7.63
CA ARG A 33 5.01 -16.50 7.92
C ARG A 33 5.65 -15.92 6.65
N ASN A 34 6.39 -16.73 5.91
CA ASN A 34 7.02 -16.34 4.64
C ASN A 34 5.99 -15.89 3.60
N LEU A 35 4.83 -16.56 3.51
CA LEU A 35 3.75 -16.16 2.61
C LEU A 35 3.15 -14.80 3.00
N ILE A 36 2.96 -14.55 4.30
CA ILE A 36 2.43 -13.28 4.80
C ILE A 36 3.44 -12.15 4.55
N GLU A 37 4.72 -12.38 4.82
CA GLU A 37 5.79 -11.42 4.52
C GLU A 37 5.87 -11.08 3.03
N GLN A 38 5.73 -12.07 2.14
CA GLN A 38 5.66 -11.81 0.69
C GLN A 38 4.47 -10.94 0.30
N LYS A 39 3.29 -11.17 0.90
CA LYS A 39 2.10 -10.33 0.67
C LYS A 39 2.32 -8.90 1.14
N ILE A 40 2.93 -8.72 2.31
CA ILE A 40 3.30 -7.39 2.84
C ILE A 40 4.22 -6.67 1.87
N ASN A 41 5.29 -7.33 1.41
CA ASN A 41 6.25 -6.74 0.45
C ASN A 41 5.58 -6.30 -0.86
N ILE A 42 4.61 -7.06 -1.36
CA ILE A 42 3.85 -6.70 -2.57
C ILE A 42 3.03 -5.43 -2.34
N LEU A 43 2.33 -5.34 -1.21
CA LEU A 43 1.50 -4.19 -0.85
C LEU A 43 2.33 -2.94 -0.58
N GLU A 44 3.49 -3.07 0.07
CA GLU A 44 4.42 -1.95 0.28
C GLU A 44 4.95 -1.41 -1.05
N ASN A 45 5.35 -2.29 -1.97
CA ASN A 45 5.77 -1.89 -3.31
C ASN A 45 4.64 -1.18 -4.06
N GLU A 46 3.40 -1.68 -3.96
CA GLU A 46 2.26 -1.02 -4.57
C GLU A 46 2.03 0.38 -3.97
N PHE A 47 2.10 0.51 -2.65
CA PHE A 47 1.99 1.80 -1.96
C PHE A 47 3.05 2.79 -2.46
N PHE A 48 4.32 2.39 -2.52
CA PHE A 48 5.39 3.25 -3.01
C PHE A 48 5.17 3.67 -4.46
N MET A 49 4.71 2.76 -5.31
CA MET A 49 4.41 3.06 -6.71
C MET A 49 3.26 4.07 -6.86
N ILE A 50 2.22 3.96 -6.04
CA ILE A 50 1.10 4.92 -6.06
C ILE A 50 1.56 6.28 -5.53
N LYS A 51 2.28 6.29 -4.40
CA LYS A 51 2.83 7.51 -3.80
C LYS A 51 3.71 8.26 -4.80
N HIS A 52 4.65 7.58 -5.45
CA HIS A 52 5.53 8.18 -6.45
C HIS A 52 4.77 8.74 -7.66
N ARG A 53 3.68 8.08 -8.07
CA ARG A 53 2.82 8.58 -9.15
C ARG A 53 2.07 9.84 -8.74
N LEU A 54 1.60 9.93 -7.49
CA LEU A 54 0.92 11.10 -6.95
C LEU A 54 1.88 12.29 -6.80
N GLU A 55 3.12 12.07 -6.35
CA GLU A 55 4.15 13.12 -6.25
C GLU A 55 4.51 13.75 -7.60
N LYS A 56 4.37 12.99 -8.69
CA LYS A 56 4.59 13.49 -10.06
C LYS A 56 3.41 14.26 -10.65
N ILE A 57 2.27 14.33 -9.96
CA ILE A 57 1.13 15.14 -10.42
C ILE A 57 1.49 16.61 -10.18
N ASN A 58 2.02 17.26 -11.22
CA ASN A 58 2.14 18.71 -11.25
C ASN A 58 0.74 19.31 -11.31
N LEU A 59 0.28 19.84 -10.19
CA LEU A 59 -0.88 20.73 -10.18
C LEU A 59 -0.43 22.03 -10.85
N PRO A 60 -1.07 22.47 -11.96
CA PRO A 60 -0.82 23.80 -12.48
C PRO A 60 -1.12 24.78 -11.35
N ALA A 61 -0.11 25.53 -10.92
CA ALA A 61 -0.33 26.65 -10.03
C ALA A 61 -1.37 27.55 -10.71
N GLY A 62 -2.54 27.69 -10.10
CA GLY A 62 -3.60 28.51 -10.66
C GLY A 62 -3.04 29.91 -10.89
N ASN A 63 -2.96 30.32 -12.16
CA ASN A 63 -2.81 31.73 -12.51
C ASN A 63 -4.17 32.36 -12.18
N TYR A 64 -4.29 32.86 -10.95
CA TYR A 64 -5.33 33.80 -10.55
C TYR A 64 -4.94 35.21 -11.00
#